data_AF-A0A970F6R4-F1
#
_entry.id   AF-A0A970F6R4-F1
#
_cell.length_a   1.000
_cell.length_b   1.000
_cell.length_c   1.000
_cell.angle_alpha   90.00
_cell.angle_beta   90.00
_cell.angle_gamma   90.00
#
_symmetry.space_group_name_H-M   'P 1'
#
loop_
_entity.id
_entity.type
_entity.pdbx_description
1 polymer ?
#
loop_
_entity_poly.entity_id
_entity_poly.type
_entity_poly.pdbx_seq_one_letter_code
_entity_poly.pdbx_strand_id
1 'polypeptide(L)'
;QGRMNYPARTNHRIIRMNLDGQAWGFQYSPYAYYNEHCIILSEEHRPMKINRATFERLIKIVEVLPHYFVGSNADLPIVGGSILSHDHYQGGRYDFAMAKAPIEHSFNIPGFSSVQAGIVNWPMSVIRLQSINQKALVDAAEMILAKWQNYSVPELSIQAYSEDGTPHHTITPIARRRGELFEMDLVLRDNNVSEEHPDGIFHPHQDVQHIKKENIGLIEVMGLAVLPPRLAKELVEVEKYLLDETNAMANYHLPWAQKMQEKYAFTKENVKKIVQEEVGLIFARVLEDAGVFKRNQAGQAAFHAFVASL
;
A
#
# COMPACT_ATOMS: atom_id res chain seq x y z
N GLN A 1 -31.15 -13.29 -16.42
CA GLN A 1 -31.55 -11.88 -16.63
C GLN A 1 -31.54 -11.17 -15.28
N GLY A 2 -30.88 -10.01 -15.17
CA GLY A 2 -30.90 -9.20 -13.94
C GLY A 2 -32.19 -8.39 -13.81
N ARG A 3 -32.63 -8.11 -12.57
CA ARG A 3 -33.79 -7.27 -12.24
C ARG A 3 -33.37 -6.23 -11.21
N MET A 4 -33.90 -5.01 -11.31
CA MET A 4 -33.52 -3.84 -10.50
C MET A 4 -33.62 -4.03 -8.98
N ASN A 5 -34.47 -4.95 -8.51
CA ASN A 5 -34.77 -5.11 -7.07
C ASN A 5 -34.05 -6.32 -6.43
N TYR A 6 -33.02 -6.86 -7.06
CA TYR A 6 -32.21 -7.97 -6.52
C TYR A 6 -30.79 -7.48 -6.19
N PRO A 7 -30.22 -7.78 -5.01
CA PRO A 7 -28.83 -7.47 -4.73
C PRO A 7 -27.96 -8.16 -5.79
N ALA A 8 -26.97 -7.45 -6.35
CA ALA A 8 -26.04 -7.96 -7.37
C ALA A 8 -25.13 -9.12 -6.89
N ARG A 9 -25.42 -9.73 -5.74
CA ARG A 9 -24.50 -10.57 -4.95
C ARG A 9 -24.61 -12.07 -5.21
N THR A 10 -25.59 -12.56 -5.97
CA THR A 10 -25.83 -14.02 -6.11
C THR A 10 -25.12 -14.71 -7.28
N ASN A 11 -24.43 -13.98 -8.18
CA ASN A 11 -23.77 -14.56 -9.35
C ASN A 11 -22.29 -14.12 -9.53
N HIS A 12 -21.54 -13.89 -8.45
CA HIS A 12 -20.08 -13.77 -8.61
C HIS A 12 -19.54 -15.15 -9.01
N ARG A 13 -19.11 -15.28 -10.26
CA ARG A 13 -18.50 -16.50 -10.78
C ARG A 13 -17.09 -16.58 -10.24
N ILE A 14 -16.86 -17.52 -9.33
CA ILE A 14 -15.52 -17.85 -8.86
C ILE A 14 -14.89 -18.80 -9.87
N ILE A 15 -13.75 -18.40 -10.43
CA ILE A 15 -12.93 -19.25 -11.29
C ILE A 15 -11.94 -19.97 -10.38
N ARG A 16 -11.91 -21.30 -10.44
CA ARG A 16 -10.97 -22.10 -9.64
C ARG A 16 -9.56 -21.96 -10.18
N MET A 17 -8.61 -21.76 -9.29
CA MET A 17 -7.18 -21.72 -9.54
C MET A 17 -6.49 -22.77 -8.67
N ASN A 18 -5.44 -23.39 -9.20
CA ASN A 18 -4.54 -24.23 -8.42
C ASN A 18 -3.23 -23.47 -8.25
N LEU A 19 -2.92 -23.10 -7.01
CA LEU A 19 -1.66 -22.47 -6.64
C LEU A 19 -0.90 -23.45 -5.73
N ASP A 20 0.11 -24.11 -6.31
CA ASP A 20 0.98 -25.08 -5.63
C ASP A 20 0.24 -26.19 -4.87
N GLY A 21 -0.75 -26.80 -5.54
CA GLY A 21 -1.54 -27.89 -4.99
C GLY A 21 -2.67 -27.43 -4.07
N GLN A 22 -2.81 -26.12 -3.84
CA GLN A 22 -3.89 -25.54 -3.05
C GLN A 22 -5.00 -25.01 -3.96
N ALA A 23 -6.25 -25.16 -3.51
CA ALA A 23 -7.41 -24.65 -4.21
C ALA A 23 -7.66 -23.18 -3.85
N TRP A 24 -7.74 -22.34 -4.87
CA TRP A 24 -7.97 -20.90 -4.77
C TRP A 24 -9.12 -20.49 -5.69
N GLY A 25 -9.79 -19.40 -5.35
CA GLY A 25 -10.84 -18.79 -6.14
C GLY A 25 -10.44 -17.42 -6.64
N PHE A 26 -10.58 -17.19 -7.95
CA PHE A 26 -10.49 -15.87 -8.58
C PHE A 26 -11.88 -15.30 -8.78
N GLN A 27 -12.07 -14.03 -8.45
CA GLN A 27 -13.27 -13.27 -8.80
C GLN A 27 -12.92 -11.80 -9.08
N TYR A 28 -13.70 -11.13 -9.91
CA TYR A 28 -13.65 -9.67 -9.97
C TYR A 28 -14.19 -9.08 -8.67
N SER A 29 -13.57 -7.98 -8.24
CA SER A 29 -13.97 -7.28 -7.02
C SER A 29 -15.36 -6.68 -7.23
N PRO A 30 -16.30 -6.86 -6.28
CA PRO A 30 -17.59 -6.17 -6.29
C PRO A 30 -17.45 -4.66 -6.07
N TYR A 31 -16.27 -4.21 -5.59
CA TYR A 31 -15.91 -2.81 -5.37
C TYR A 31 -14.66 -2.52 -6.21
N ALA A 32 -14.84 -2.36 -7.52
CA ALA A 32 -13.76 -2.10 -8.46
C ALA A 32 -13.26 -0.65 -8.34
N TYR A 33 -11.96 -0.47 -8.09
CA TYR A 33 -11.31 0.84 -8.06
C TYR A 33 -10.61 1.18 -9.38
N TYR A 34 -10.35 0.16 -10.18
CA TYR A 34 -9.74 0.23 -11.51
C TYR A 34 -10.28 -0.93 -12.36
N ASN A 35 -10.10 -0.82 -13.67
CA ASN A 35 -10.56 -1.86 -14.60
C ASN A 35 -9.91 -3.21 -14.27
N GLU A 36 -10.69 -4.29 -14.31
CA GLU A 36 -10.22 -5.65 -14.00
C GLU A 36 -9.70 -5.85 -12.57
N HIS A 37 -10.05 -4.99 -11.60
CA HIS A 37 -9.78 -5.23 -10.18
C HIS A 37 -10.36 -6.59 -9.75
N CYS A 38 -9.49 -7.50 -9.30
CA CYS A 38 -9.83 -8.85 -8.88
C CYS A 38 -9.33 -9.18 -7.47
N ILE A 39 -9.96 -10.20 -6.88
CA ILE A 39 -9.61 -10.80 -5.60
C ILE A 39 -9.34 -12.29 -5.85
N ILE A 40 -8.21 -12.78 -5.35
CA ILE A 40 -7.81 -14.18 -5.40
C ILE A 40 -7.80 -14.69 -3.96
N LEU A 41 -8.74 -15.54 -3.58
CA LEU A 41 -8.95 -15.98 -2.20
C LEU A 41 -8.69 -17.46 -2.02
N SER A 42 -8.16 -17.85 -0.87
CA SER A 42 -8.00 -19.26 -0.50
C SER A 42 -9.38 -19.92 -0.37
N GLU A 43 -9.54 -21.16 -0.84
CA GLU A 43 -10.78 -21.91 -0.57
C GLU A 43 -10.84 -22.35 0.90
N GLU A 44 -9.69 -22.64 1.50
CA GLU A 44 -9.56 -22.88 2.94
C GLU A 44 -9.58 -21.55 3.69
N HIS A 45 -10.45 -21.45 4.71
CA HIS A 45 -10.50 -20.27 5.57
C HIS A 45 -9.40 -20.26 6.61
N ARG A 46 -8.44 -19.34 6.45
CA ARG A 46 -7.31 -19.16 7.36
C ARG A 46 -6.86 -17.70 7.41
N PRO A 47 -6.28 -17.23 8.52
CA PRO A 47 -5.72 -15.89 8.60
C PRO A 47 -4.64 -15.65 7.55
N MET A 48 -4.59 -14.43 7.04
CA MET A 48 -3.52 -13.97 6.16
C MET A 48 -2.19 -14.01 6.90
N LYS A 49 -1.12 -14.41 6.19
CA LYS A 49 0.25 -14.35 6.68
C LYS A 49 1.18 -13.92 5.55
N ILE A 50 2.23 -13.19 5.88
CA ILE A 50 3.31 -12.87 4.96
C ILE A 50 4.49 -13.78 5.25
N ASN A 51 4.78 -14.68 4.32
CA ASN A 51 5.90 -15.61 4.40
C ASN A 51 6.33 -16.05 3.00
N ARG A 52 7.28 -16.98 2.92
CA ARG A 52 7.75 -17.58 1.67
C ARG A 52 6.62 -18.05 0.75
N ALA A 53 5.64 -18.77 1.28
CA ALA A 53 4.53 -19.31 0.50
C ALA A 53 3.66 -18.19 -0.09
N THR A 54 3.59 -17.02 0.55
CA THR A 54 2.97 -15.83 -0.02
C THR A 54 3.71 -15.40 -1.29
N PHE A 55 5.04 -15.29 -1.25
CA PHE A 55 5.85 -14.90 -2.41
C PHE A 55 5.74 -15.90 -3.56
N GLU A 56 5.78 -17.20 -3.27
CA GLU A 56 5.60 -18.27 -4.26
C GLU A 56 4.24 -18.17 -4.97
N ARG A 57 3.16 -17.98 -4.20
CA ARG A 57 1.80 -17.80 -4.76
C ARG A 57 1.68 -16.55 -5.62
N LEU A 58 2.24 -15.42 -5.19
CA LEU A 58 2.20 -14.19 -5.99
C LEU A 58 2.92 -14.38 -7.33
N ILE A 59 4.09 -15.03 -7.33
CA ILE A 59 4.82 -15.38 -8.56
C ILE A 59 4.00 -16.33 -9.44
N LYS A 60 3.39 -17.36 -8.85
CA LYS A 60 2.56 -18.32 -9.58
C LYS A 60 1.36 -17.66 -10.25
N ILE A 61 0.72 -16.71 -9.55
CA ILE A 61 -0.42 -15.95 -10.10
C ILE A 61 0.02 -15.13 -11.32
N VAL A 62 1.14 -14.40 -11.25
CA VAL A 62 1.60 -13.58 -12.39
C VAL A 62 2.25 -14.41 -13.50
N GLU A 63 2.62 -15.66 -13.24
CA GLU A 63 2.96 -16.62 -14.29
C GLU A 63 1.71 -16.99 -15.10
N VAL A 64 0.58 -17.25 -14.44
CA VAL A 64 -0.70 -17.59 -15.10
C VAL A 64 -1.36 -16.36 -15.73
N LEU A 65 -1.27 -15.20 -15.07
CA LEU A 65 -1.85 -13.92 -15.47
C LEU A 65 -0.76 -12.87 -15.67
N PRO A 66 0.06 -12.98 -16.74
CA PRO A 66 1.26 -12.15 -16.92
C PRO A 66 0.98 -10.67 -17.21
N HIS A 67 -0.27 -10.32 -17.46
CA HIS A 67 -0.72 -8.95 -17.72
C HIS A 67 -1.29 -8.29 -16.45
N TYR A 68 -1.37 -9.02 -15.34
CA TYR A 68 -1.88 -8.52 -14.07
C TYR A 68 -0.72 -8.24 -13.12
N PHE A 69 -0.94 -7.31 -12.20
CA PHE A 69 -0.22 -7.32 -10.93
C PHE A 69 -1.05 -8.10 -9.91
N VAL A 70 -0.39 -8.57 -8.85
CA VAL A 70 -1.04 -9.15 -7.68
C VAL A 70 -0.25 -8.79 -6.43
N GLY A 71 -0.92 -8.50 -5.32
CA GLY A 71 -0.27 -8.23 -4.06
C GLY A 71 -1.12 -8.65 -2.86
N SER A 72 -0.47 -8.69 -1.71
CA SER A 72 -1.10 -8.91 -0.42
C SER A 72 -1.09 -7.62 0.38
N ASN A 73 -2.13 -7.39 1.20
CA ASN A 73 -1.98 -6.45 2.30
C ASN A 73 -0.99 -7.01 3.34
N ALA A 74 -0.45 -6.16 4.19
CA ALA A 74 0.29 -6.59 5.38
C ALA A 74 -0.61 -7.38 6.35
N ASP A 75 -0.01 -8.36 7.05
CA ASP A 75 -0.68 -9.27 7.99
C ASP A 75 -0.70 -8.77 9.44
N LEU A 76 -0.18 -7.56 9.69
CA LEU A 76 -0.20 -6.91 11.00
C LEU A 76 -1.32 -5.87 11.11
N PRO A 77 -1.88 -5.65 12.32
CA PRO A 77 -2.84 -4.56 12.55
C PRO A 77 -2.18 -3.20 12.28
N ILE A 78 -3.01 -2.15 12.12
CA ILE A 78 -2.63 -0.76 11.80
C ILE A 78 -2.09 -0.59 10.37
N VAL A 79 -1.16 -1.44 9.94
CA VAL A 79 -0.54 -1.36 8.60
C VAL A 79 -1.23 -2.22 7.53
N GLY A 80 -2.10 -3.14 7.93
CA GLY A 80 -2.84 -4.04 7.06
C GLY A 80 -4.19 -3.49 6.58
N GLY A 81 -4.73 -4.14 5.54
CA GLY A 81 -6.08 -3.89 5.04
C GLY A 81 -7.16 -4.45 5.98
N SER A 82 -8.43 -4.15 5.69
CA SER A 82 -9.55 -4.37 6.61
C SER A 82 -9.91 -5.84 6.89
N ILE A 83 -9.35 -6.81 6.16
CA ILE A 83 -9.69 -8.24 6.28
C ILE A 83 -8.39 -9.03 6.47
N LEU A 84 -8.09 -9.41 7.71
CA LEU A 84 -6.95 -10.27 8.04
C LEU A 84 -7.37 -11.72 8.33
N SER A 85 -8.68 -11.96 8.46
CA SER A 85 -9.25 -13.24 8.88
C SER A 85 -9.22 -14.32 7.80
N HIS A 86 -9.12 -13.94 6.52
CA HIS A 86 -9.13 -14.85 5.38
C HIS A 86 -8.02 -14.49 4.39
N ASP A 87 -7.21 -15.48 4.03
CA ASP A 87 -6.08 -15.37 3.11
C ASP A 87 -6.57 -15.03 1.69
N HIS A 88 -6.15 -13.86 1.19
CA HIS A 88 -6.54 -13.37 -0.13
C HIS A 88 -5.51 -12.38 -0.69
N TYR A 89 -5.51 -12.24 -2.01
CA TYR A 89 -4.71 -11.29 -2.74
C TYR A 89 -5.61 -10.37 -3.56
N GLN A 90 -5.11 -9.17 -3.81
CA GLN A 90 -5.74 -8.19 -4.69
C GLN A 90 -4.87 -8.02 -5.93
N GLY A 91 -5.49 -7.89 -7.10
CA GLY A 91 -4.77 -7.78 -8.35
C GLY A 91 -5.63 -7.24 -9.48
N GLY A 92 -5.07 -7.21 -10.68
CA GLY A 92 -5.79 -6.83 -11.88
C GLY A 92 -4.88 -6.24 -12.94
N ARG A 93 -5.47 -5.89 -14.09
CA ARG A 93 -4.75 -5.29 -15.21
C ARG A 93 -4.64 -3.77 -15.08
N TYR A 94 -3.71 -3.31 -14.25
CA TYR A 94 -3.48 -1.89 -14.05
C TYR A 94 -2.04 -1.58 -13.65
N ASP A 95 -1.45 -0.53 -14.23
CA ASP A 95 -0.12 -0.03 -13.85
C ASP A 95 -0.27 1.21 -12.95
N PHE A 96 -0.10 0.99 -11.65
CA PHE A 96 -0.08 2.04 -10.63
C PHE A 96 1.15 2.94 -10.71
N ALA A 97 1.10 4.09 -10.01
CA ALA A 97 2.20 5.06 -9.99
C ALA A 97 3.50 4.45 -9.44
N MET A 98 3.45 3.70 -8.33
CA MET A 98 4.62 3.00 -7.77
C MET A 98 5.23 1.99 -8.74
N ALA A 99 4.40 1.32 -9.56
CA ALA A 99 4.87 0.35 -10.54
C ALA A 99 5.64 0.99 -11.72
N LYS A 100 5.48 2.29 -11.92
CA LYS A 100 6.19 3.11 -12.93
C LYS A 100 7.37 3.89 -12.32
N ALA A 101 7.42 3.99 -10.99
CA ALA A 101 8.48 4.72 -10.30
C ALA A 101 9.84 4.06 -10.57
N PRO A 102 10.89 4.85 -10.86
CA PRO A 102 12.22 4.33 -11.16
C PRO A 102 12.91 3.80 -9.90
N ILE A 103 13.95 2.99 -10.09
CA ILE A 103 14.92 2.69 -9.04
C ILE A 103 15.78 3.95 -8.81
N GLU A 104 15.82 4.42 -7.57
CA GLU A 104 16.65 5.55 -7.13
C GLU A 104 18.08 5.10 -6.78
N HIS A 105 18.20 3.92 -6.18
CA HIS A 105 19.48 3.35 -5.77
C HIS A 105 19.51 1.84 -5.97
N SER A 106 20.36 1.35 -6.87
CA SER A 106 20.59 -0.07 -7.09
C SER A 106 21.62 -0.62 -6.11
N PHE A 107 21.43 -1.86 -5.67
CA PHE A 107 22.38 -2.57 -4.82
C PHE A 107 22.40 -4.07 -5.15
N ASN A 108 23.45 -4.76 -4.70
CA ASN A 108 23.59 -6.21 -4.86
C ASN A 108 23.26 -6.90 -3.55
N ILE A 109 22.63 -8.07 -3.63
CA ILE A 109 22.40 -8.93 -2.46
C ILE A 109 23.37 -10.12 -2.55
N PRO A 110 24.30 -10.28 -1.59
CA PRO A 110 25.23 -11.41 -1.56
C PRO A 110 24.50 -12.75 -1.67
N GLY A 111 25.00 -13.64 -2.54
CA GLY A 111 24.37 -14.94 -2.80
C GLY A 111 23.23 -14.93 -3.83
N PHE A 112 22.76 -13.76 -4.28
CA PHE A 112 21.65 -13.62 -5.24
C PHE A 112 22.07 -12.87 -6.52
N SER A 113 23.16 -13.30 -7.16
CA SER A 113 23.72 -12.63 -8.34
C SER A 113 22.77 -12.55 -9.55
N SER A 114 21.75 -13.41 -9.61
CA SER A 114 20.71 -13.37 -10.66
C SER A 114 19.52 -12.46 -10.33
N VAL A 115 19.51 -11.79 -9.18
CA VAL A 115 18.43 -10.89 -8.74
C VAL A 115 18.93 -9.46 -8.77
N GLN A 116 18.29 -8.63 -9.58
CA GLN A 116 18.51 -7.18 -9.55
C GLN A 116 17.70 -6.60 -8.40
N ALA A 117 18.32 -5.77 -7.56
CA ALA A 117 17.67 -5.14 -6.42
C ALA A 117 17.88 -3.62 -6.43
N GLY A 118 16.88 -2.89 -5.94
CA GLY A 118 17.00 -1.44 -5.78
C GLY A 118 15.92 -0.83 -4.92
N ILE A 119 16.25 0.34 -4.36
CA ILE A 119 15.30 1.21 -3.67
C ILE A 119 14.49 1.97 -4.72
N VAL A 120 13.17 1.92 -4.63
CA VAL A 120 12.28 2.66 -5.55
C VAL A 120 12.18 4.11 -5.12
N ASN A 121 12.18 5.05 -6.07
CA ASN A 121 11.88 6.46 -5.81
C ASN A 121 10.39 6.62 -5.49
N TRP A 122 10.03 6.34 -4.23
CA TRP A 122 8.67 6.32 -3.74
C TRP A 122 8.62 6.85 -2.29
N PRO A 123 7.51 7.47 -1.84
CA PRO A 123 7.42 7.99 -0.47
C PRO A 123 7.60 6.93 0.61
N MET A 124 7.10 5.71 0.36
CA MET A 124 7.27 4.57 1.26
C MET A 124 8.59 3.83 0.99
N SER A 125 9.08 3.09 1.99
CA SER A 125 10.29 2.29 1.90
C SER A 125 10.07 1.02 1.09
N VAL A 126 10.43 1.06 -0.20
CA VAL A 126 10.20 -0.05 -1.14
C VAL A 126 11.51 -0.58 -1.69
N ILE A 127 11.69 -1.90 -1.57
CA ILE A 127 12.74 -2.64 -2.28
C ILE A 127 12.11 -3.36 -3.46
N ARG A 128 12.58 -3.06 -4.67
CA ARG A 128 12.19 -3.76 -5.89
C ARG A 128 13.21 -4.83 -6.22
N LEU A 129 12.72 -6.04 -6.44
CA LEU A 129 13.51 -7.18 -6.92
C LEU A 129 13.06 -7.58 -8.32
N GLN A 130 14.00 -7.92 -9.19
CA GLN A 130 13.72 -8.42 -10.55
C GLN A 130 14.61 -9.61 -10.90
N SER A 131 14.01 -10.67 -11.46
CA SER A 131 14.76 -11.81 -12.00
C SER A 131 13.92 -12.63 -12.98
N ILE A 132 14.58 -13.35 -13.89
CA ILE A 132 13.94 -14.45 -14.64
C ILE A 132 13.82 -15.72 -13.78
N ASN A 133 14.66 -15.84 -12.73
CA ASN A 133 14.70 -17.00 -11.85
C ASN A 133 13.72 -16.81 -10.69
N GLN A 134 12.54 -17.41 -10.81
CA GLN A 134 11.47 -17.36 -9.80
C GLN A 134 11.95 -17.78 -8.41
N LYS A 135 12.73 -18.86 -8.32
CA LYS A 135 13.22 -19.39 -7.04
C LYS A 135 14.17 -18.40 -6.37
N ALA A 136 15.15 -17.88 -7.11
CA ALA A 136 16.10 -16.90 -6.58
C ALA A 136 15.39 -15.61 -6.12
N LEU A 137 14.36 -15.18 -6.84
CA LEU A 137 13.54 -14.02 -6.49
C LEU A 137 12.78 -14.24 -5.16
N VAL A 138 12.14 -15.40 -5.00
CA VAL A 138 11.43 -15.79 -3.77
C VAL A 138 12.41 -15.93 -2.59
N ASP A 139 13.54 -16.60 -2.79
CA ASP A 139 14.55 -16.79 -1.75
C ASP A 139 15.12 -15.43 -1.27
N ALA A 140 15.36 -14.48 -2.18
CA ALA A 140 15.79 -13.12 -1.83
C ALA A 140 14.71 -12.35 -1.05
N ALA A 141 13.44 -12.46 -1.46
CA ALA A 141 12.33 -11.83 -0.76
C ALA A 141 12.12 -12.39 0.66
N GLU A 142 12.27 -13.71 0.83
CA GLU A 142 12.22 -14.38 2.14
C GLU A 142 13.36 -13.91 3.05
N MET A 143 14.59 -13.81 2.53
CA MET A 143 15.73 -13.30 3.29
C MET A 143 15.49 -11.85 3.74
N ILE A 144 15.01 -10.98 2.84
CA ILE A 144 14.70 -9.57 3.18
C ILE A 144 13.61 -9.51 4.25
N LEU A 145 12.54 -10.30 4.14
CA LEU A 145 11.49 -10.38 5.16
C LEU A 145 12.07 -10.78 6.52
N ALA A 146 12.87 -11.85 6.56
CA ALA A 146 13.48 -12.34 7.79
C ALA A 146 14.43 -11.31 8.41
N LYS A 147 15.23 -10.61 7.59
CA LYS A 147 16.09 -9.52 8.06
C LYS A 147 15.26 -8.37 8.61
N TRP A 148 14.25 -7.92 7.87
CA TRP A 148 13.38 -6.81 8.26
C TRP A 148 12.67 -7.09 9.58
N GLN A 149 12.13 -8.30 9.75
CA GLN A 149 11.46 -8.74 10.98
C GLN A 149 12.34 -8.70 12.23
N ASN A 150 13.65 -8.57 12.09
CA ASN A 150 14.61 -8.57 13.19
C ASN A 150 15.49 -7.31 13.21
N TYR A 151 15.13 -6.28 12.43
CA TYR A 151 15.92 -5.06 12.31
C TYR A 151 15.32 -3.95 13.17
N SER A 152 16.10 -3.29 14.01
CA SER A 152 15.66 -2.13 14.80
C SER A 152 16.60 -0.95 14.60
N VAL A 153 16.04 0.24 14.64
CA VAL A 153 16.75 1.53 14.64
C VAL A 153 16.05 2.43 15.66
N PRO A 154 16.33 2.25 16.97
CA PRO A 154 15.62 2.92 18.06
C PRO A 154 15.57 4.44 17.93
N GLU A 155 16.65 5.05 17.41
CA GLU A 155 16.78 6.48 17.16
C GLU A 155 15.79 7.02 16.11
N LEU A 156 15.20 6.14 15.29
CA LEU A 156 14.14 6.46 14.33
C LEU A 156 12.79 5.87 14.73
N SER A 157 12.65 5.40 15.98
CA SER A 157 11.45 4.74 16.48
C SER A 157 11.06 3.45 15.72
N ILE A 158 12.04 2.81 15.08
CA ILE A 158 11.87 1.52 14.38
C ILE A 158 12.25 0.42 15.36
N GLN A 159 11.29 -0.41 15.75
CA GLN A 159 11.50 -1.50 16.72
C GLN A 159 10.87 -2.78 16.21
N ALA A 160 11.68 -3.81 15.95
CA ALA A 160 11.18 -5.10 15.51
C ALA A 160 10.23 -5.77 16.51
N TYR A 161 10.45 -5.56 17.82
CA TYR A 161 9.69 -6.20 18.89
C TYR A 161 9.39 -5.24 20.06
N SER A 162 8.22 -5.41 20.67
CA SER A 162 7.90 -4.88 22.00
C SER A 162 8.67 -5.61 23.11
N GLU A 163 8.69 -5.05 24.31
CA GLU A 163 9.33 -5.68 25.48
C GLU A 163 8.76 -7.08 25.80
N ASP A 164 7.49 -7.33 25.49
CA ASP A 164 6.81 -8.62 25.66
C ASP A 164 7.06 -9.62 24.52
N GLY A 165 7.85 -9.23 23.51
CA GLY A 165 8.18 -10.03 22.34
C GLY A 165 7.19 -9.95 21.19
N THR A 166 6.18 -9.06 21.25
CA THR A 166 5.25 -8.85 20.12
C THR A 166 5.98 -8.29 18.91
N PRO A 167 5.89 -8.92 17.71
CA PRO A 167 6.56 -8.43 16.50
C PRO A 167 5.81 -7.27 15.84
N HIS A 168 6.55 -6.32 15.25
CA HIS A 168 5.97 -5.13 14.63
C HIS A 168 6.21 -4.99 13.13
N HIS A 169 7.06 -5.85 12.56
CA HIS A 169 7.55 -5.70 11.20
C HIS A 169 6.94 -6.74 10.24
N THR A 170 6.52 -6.27 9.08
CA THR A 170 6.06 -7.13 7.97
C THR A 170 6.28 -6.43 6.62
N ILE A 171 5.83 -7.04 5.53
CA ILE A 171 5.95 -6.51 4.17
C ILE A 171 4.59 -6.54 3.49
N THR A 172 4.32 -5.52 2.66
CA THR A 172 3.27 -5.58 1.63
C THR A 172 3.94 -5.98 0.32
N PRO A 173 3.87 -7.25 -0.12
CA PRO A 173 4.47 -7.70 -1.36
C PRO A 173 3.55 -7.49 -2.57
N ILE A 174 4.13 -7.05 -3.68
CA ILE A 174 3.43 -6.88 -4.96
C ILE A 174 4.26 -7.51 -6.08
N ALA A 175 3.70 -8.50 -6.77
CA ALA A 175 4.32 -9.13 -7.93
C ALA A 175 3.68 -8.66 -9.24
N ARG A 176 4.49 -8.61 -10.31
CA ARG A 176 4.06 -8.39 -11.70
C ARG A 176 5.10 -8.92 -12.67
N ARG A 177 4.76 -8.95 -13.96
CA ARG A 177 5.71 -9.24 -15.04
C ARG A 177 6.21 -7.96 -15.71
N ARG A 178 7.48 -7.95 -16.11
CA ARG A 178 8.11 -6.91 -16.94
C ARG A 178 8.86 -7.60 -18.08
N GLY A 179 8.17 -7.84 -19.20
CA GLY A 179 8.68 -8.68 -20.28
C GLY A 179 8.96 -10.11 -19.76
N GLU A 180 10.22 -10.54 -19.86
CA GLU A 180 10.66 -11.84 -19.38
C GLU A 180 10.92 -11.90 -17.86
N LEU A 181 11.02 -10.74 -17.20
CA LEU A 181 11.31 -10.64 -15.77
C LEU A 181 10.06 -10.81 -14.92
N PHE A 182 10.22 -11.54 -13.82
CA PHE A 182 9.38 -11.40 -12.65
C PHE A 182 9.89 -10.22 -11.82
N GLU A 183 8.98 -9.35 -11.41
CA GLU A 183 9.25 -8.20 -10.54
C GLU A 183 8.46 -8.36 -9.24
N MET A 184 9.11 -8.14 -8.11
CA MET A 184 8.48 -8.12 -6.78
C MET A 184 8.88 -6.86 -6.03
N ASP A 185 7.90 -6.00 -5.75
CA ASP A 185 8.06 -4.87 -4.85
C ASP A 185 7.75 -5.32 -3.42
N LEU A 186 8.68 -5.04 -2.50
CA LEU A 186 8.58 -5.32 -1.09
C LEU A 186 8.49 -3.99 -0.34
N VAL A 187 7.27 -3.59 0.03
CA VAL A 187 7.08 -2.37 0.84
C VAL A 187 7.23 -2.75 2.31
N LEU A 188 8.26 -2.22 2.96
CA LEU A 188 8.51 -2.45 4.39
C LEU A 188 7.43 -1.76 5.23
N ARG A 189 6.87 -2.49 6.20
CA ARG A 189 5.81 -2.01 7.08
C ARG A 189 6.20 -2.21 8.54
N ASP A 190 5.78 -1.27 9.37
CA ASP A 190 6.00 -1.21 10.81
C ASP A 190 4.72 -0.69 11.48
N ASN A 191 4.20 -1.41 12.48
CA ASN A 191 2.98 -1.03 13.21
C ASN A 191 3.21 -0.52 14.64
N ASN A 192 4.42 -0.07 14.98
CA ASN A 192 4.73 0.57 16.25
C ASN A 192 3.84 1.80 16.48
N VAL A 193 3.53 2.05 17.75
CA VAL A 193 2.76 3.21 18.22
C VAL A 193 3.59 3.98 19.25
N SER A 194 3.23 5.24 19.49
CA SER A 194 3.81 6.05 20.57
C SER A 194 2.73 6.89 21.25
N GLU A 195 3.07 7.56 22.36
CA GLU A 195 2.12 8.51 23.00
C GLU A 195 1.73 9.65 22.05
N GLU A 196 2.66 10.10 21.21
CA GLU A 196 2.42 11.12 20.19
C GLU A 196 1.59 10.58 19.00
N HIS A 197 1.82 9.32 18.64
CA HIS A 197 1.17 8.65 17.51
C HIS A 197 0.47 7.35 17.95
N PRO A 198 -0.66 7.45 18.67
CA PRO A 198 -1.37 6.28 19.18
C PRO A 198 -2.03 5.45 18.07
N ASP A 199 -2.31 6.08 16.92
CA ASP A 199 -2.84 5.41 15.73
C ASP A 199 -1.73 4.74 14.88
N GLY A 200 -0.44 4.89 15.24
CA GLY A 200 0.71 4.34 14.53
C GLY A 200 1.76 5.41 14.18
N ILE A 201 3.03 5.12 14.47
CA ILE A 201 4.18 5.98 14.10
C ILE A 201 4.31 6.06 12.57
N PHE A 202 4.05 4.95 11.89
CA PHE A 202 4.14 4.79 10.44
C PHE A 202 2.74 4.66 9.79
N HIS A 203 1.87 5.61 10.13
CA HIS A 203 0.47 5.71 9.71
C HIS A 203 0.09 7.20 9.57
N PRO A 204 -0.98 7.61 8.83
CA PRO A 204 -1.48 8.98 8.82
C PRO A 204 -1.53 9.66 10.20
N HIS A 205 -0.79 10.76 10.31
CA HIS A 205 -0.73 11.57 11.53
C HIS A 205 -1.94 12.49 11.68
N GLN A 206 -2.18 12.97 12.91
CA GLN A 206 -3.43 13.67 13.27
C GLN A 206 -3.76 14.86 12.37
N ASP A 207 -2.75 15.57 11.88
CA ASP A 207 -2.90 16.75 11.03
C ASP A 207 -3.47 16.43 9.63
N VAL A 208 -3.32 15.19 9.14
CA VAL A 208 -3.85 14.74 7.84
C VAL A 208 -5.11 13.85 7.96
N GLN A 209 -5.46 13.43 9.18
CA GLN A 209 -6.59 12.53 9.44
C GLN A 209 -7.96 13.10 9.05
N HIS A 210 -8.08 14.42 8.86
CA HIS A 210 -9.32 15.01 8.34
C HIS A 210 -9.64 14.52 6.91
N ILE A 211 -8.61 14.23 6.10
CA ILE A 211 -8.74 13.62 4.77
C ILE A 211 -8.72 12.09 4.85
N LYS A 212 -7.70 11.53 5.51
CA LYS A 212 -7.46 10.08 5.52
C LYS A 212 -6.97 9.64 6.89
N LYS A 213 -7.81 8.87 7.60
CA LYS A 213 -7.48 8.28 8.90
C LYS A 213 -7.34 6.77 8.85
N GLU A 214 -8.00 6.13 7.91
CA GLU A 214 -8.03 4.68 7.77
C GLU A 214 -6.67 4.12 7.36
N ASN A 215 -6.45 2.84 7.63
CA ASN A 215 -5.23 2.11 7.24
C ASN A 215 -4.92 2.25 5.75
N ILE A 216 -3.62 2.32 5.45
CA ILE A 216 -3.09 2.39 4.09
C ILE A 216 -2.97 0.97 3.53
N GLY A 217 -3.97 0.57 2.75
CA GLY A 217 -4.03 -0.74 2.10
C GLY A 217 -3.20 -0.82 0.82
N LEU A 218 -3.15 -2.00 0.22
CA LEU A 218 -2.34 -2.30 -0.97
C LEU A 218 -2.50 -1.28 -2.11
N ILE A 219 -3.74 -0.90 -2.45
CA ILE A 219 -4.04 0.01 -3.56
C ILE A 219 -3.46 1.40 -3.30
N GLU A 220 -3.50 1.84 -2.05
CA GLU A 220 -3.03 3.15 -1.60
C GLU A 220 -1.51 3.18 -1.55
N VAL A 221 -0.88 2.10 -1.05
CA VAL A 221 0.58 1.90 -1.10
C VAL A 221 1.11 2.09 -2.52
N MET A 222 0.37 1.60 -3.53
CA MET A 222 0.78 1.71 -4.92
C MET A 222 0.48 3.08 -5.56
N GLY A 223 -0.22 3.97 -4.86
CA GLY A 223 -0.43 5.37 -5.28
C GLY A 223 -1.82 5.69 -5.83
N LEU A 224 -2.86 4.90 -5.52
CA LEU A 224 -4.24 5.30 -5.78
C LEU A 224 -4.98 5.55 -4.46
N ALA A 225 -5.33 6.81 -4.23
CA ALA A 225 -6.06 7.21 -3.03
C ALA A 225 -7.48 6.63 -3.01
N VAL A 226 -7.80 5.88 -1.95
CA VAL A 226 -9.16 5.42 -1.67
C VAL A 226 -9.72 6.27 -0.53
N LEU A 227 -10.46 7.30 -0.92
CA LEU A 227 -11.02 8.27 0.01
C LEU A 227 -12.29 7.74 0.69
N PRO A 228 -12.53 8.11 1.97
CA PRO A 228 -13.71 7.65 2.67
C PRO A 228 -14.99 8.27 2.07
N PRO A 229 -16.13 7.53 2.04
CA PRO A 229 -17.36 8.01 1.39
C PRO A 229 -17.88 9.36 1.92
N ARG A 230 -17.59 9.69 3.19
CA ARG A 230 -17.94 10.98 3.81
C ARG A 230 -17.28 12.16 3.08
N LEU A 231 -16.03 11.97 2.65
CA LEU A 231 -15.17 13.05 2.21
C LEU A 231 -15.69 13.69 0.92
N ALA A 232 -16.36 12.90 0.06
CA ALA A 232 -16.97 13.43 -1.15
C ALA A 232 -17.99 14.56 -0.86
N LYS A 233 -18.75 14.48 0.24
CA LYS A 233 -19.68 15.54 0.64
C LYS A 233 -18.97 16.66 1.38
N GLU A 234 -18.00 16.32 2.24
CA GLU A 234 -17.26 17.30 3.02
C GLU A 234 -16.43 18.23 2.13
N LEU A 235 -15.81 17.72 1.06
CA LEU A 235 -15.05 18.54 0.12
C LEU A 235 -15.91 19.57 -0.62
N VAL A 236 -17.19 19.27 -0.88
CA VAL A 236 -18.13 20.25 -1.46
C VAL A 236 -18.38 21.40 -0.48
N GLU A 237 -18.45 21.13 0.83
CA GLU A 237 -18.60 22.17 1.83
C GLU A 237 -17.30 22.99 2.01
N VAL A 238 -16.13 22.36 1.84
CA VAL A 238 -14.84 23.07 1.76
C VAL A 238 -14.81 23.99 0.53
N GLU A 239 -15.23 23.51 -0.64
CA GLU A 239 -15.30 24.33 -1.87
C GLU A 239 -16.19 25.56 -1.67
N LYS A 240 -17.36 25.43 -1.04
CA LYS A 240 -18.25 26.56 -0.71
C LYS A 240 -17.60 27.54 0.25
N TYR A 241 -16.95 27.05 1.31
CA TYR A 241 -16.22 27.90 2.26
C TYR A 241 -15.16 28.74 1.56
N LEU A 242 -14.38 28.14 0.66
CA LEU A 242 -13.32 28.82 -0.08
C LEU A 242 -13.83 29.87 -1.07
N LEU A 243 -15.11 29.79 -1.48
CA LEU A 243 -15.79 30.76 -2.34
C LEU A 243 -16.55 31.84 -1.56
N ASP A 244 -16.40 31.89 -0.22
CA ASP A 244 -17.20 32.75 0.67
C ASP A 244 -18.71 32.52 0.55
N GLU A 245 -19.13 31.31 0.16
CA GLU A 245 -20.54 30.91 0.09
C GLU A 245 -21.02 30.32 1.43
N THR A 246 -22.34 30.31 1.65
CA THR A 246 -22.93 29.62 2.80
C THR A 246 -22.59 28.13 2.75
N ASN A 247 -21.98 27.62 3.81
CA ASN A 247 -21.47 26.26 3.89
C ASN A 247 -21.74 25.66 5.28
N ALA A 248 -21.64 24.33 5.36
CA ALA A 248 -21.67 23.55 6.59
C ALA A 248 -20.36 22.77 6.77
N MET A 249 -19.22 23.38 6.42
CA MET A 249 -17.91 22.75 6.49
C MET A 249 -17.61 22.33 7.94
N ALA A 250 -17.15 21.09 8.12
CA ALA A 250 -16.75 20.61 9.43
C ALA A 250 -15.51 21.37 9.95
N ASN A 251 -15.52 21.73 11.24
CA ASN A 251 -14.47 22.55 11.86
C ASN A 251 -13.06 21.98 11.71
N TYR A 252 -12.91 20.66 11.64
CA TYR A 252 -11.60 20.02 11.49
C TYR A 252 -10.96 20.25 10.11
N HIS A 253 -11.70 20.76 9.12
CA HIS A 253 -11.14 21.19 7.83
C HIS A 253 -10.68 22.66 7.83
N LEU A 254 -11.10 23.45 8.83
CA LEU A 254 -10.87 24.89 8.85
C LEU A 254 -9.38 25.28 8.76
N PRO A 255 -8.45 24.66 9.52
CA PRO A 255 -7.04 25.02 9.41
C PRO A 255 -6.45 24.76 8.02
N TRP A 256 -6.90 23.69 7.36
CA TRP A 256 -6.50 23.37 5.98
C TRP A 256 -7.09 24.35 4.97
N ALA A 257 -8.38 24.68 5.11
CA ALA A 257 -9.04 25.66 4.25
C ALA A 257 -8.43 27.05 4.35
N GLN A 258 -8.07 27.52 5.55
CA GLN A 258 -7.41 28.80 5.76
C GLN A 258 -6.02 28.86 5.09
N LYS A 259 -5.21 27.80 5.24
CA LYS A 259 -3.91 27.69 4.54
C LYS A 259 -4.08 27.75 3.02
N MET A 260 -5.15 27.15 2.49
CA MET A 260 -5.46 27.23 1.06
C MET A 260 -5.85 28.66 0.63
N GLN A 261 -6.62 29.39 1.43
CA GLN A 261 -6.96 30.81 1.15
C GLN A 261 -5.74 31.73 1.11
N GLU A 262 -4.72 31.44 1.92
CA GLU A 262 -3.45 32.19 1.89
C GLU A 262 -2.63 31.92 0.62
N LYS A 263 -2.79 30.73 0.02
CA LYS A 263 -1.99 30.24 -1.11
C LYS A 263 -2.63 30.52 -2.47
N TYR A 264 -3.96 30.55 -2.55
CA TYR A 264 -4.69 30.62 -3.82
C TYR A 264 -5.81 31.65 -3.80
N ALA A 265 -6.12 32.20 -4.98
CA ALA A 265 -7.36 32.93 -5.21
C ALA A 265 -8.43 31.98 -5.78
N PHE A 266 -9.58 31.92 -5.11
CA PHE A 266 -10.66 30.98 -5.46
C PHE A 266 -11.72 31.61 -6.35
N THR A 267 -12.13 30.83 -7.35
CA THR A 267 -13.21 31.15 -8.30
C THR A 267 -14.02 29.87 -8.53
N LYS A 268 -15.25 30.02 -9.04
CA LYS A 268 -16.13 28.86 -9.29
C LYS A 268 -15.53 27.89 -10.31
N GLU A 269 -14.67 28.39 -11.17
CA GLU A 269 -14.00 27.66 -12.24
C GLU A 269 -12.80 26.85 -11.73
N ASN A 270 -12.08 27.32 -10.69
CA ASN A 270 -10.83 26.70 -10.24
C ASN A 270 -10.94 25.92 -8.93
N VAL A 271 -11.93 26.21 -8.06
CA VAL A 271 -11.95 25.73 -6.66
C VAL A 271 -11.88 24.21 -6.57
N LYS A 272 -12.68 23.51 -7.38
CA LYS A 272 -12.73 22.04 -7.40
C LYS A 272 -11.38 21.44 -7.76
N LYS A 273 -10.69 22.01 -8.75
CA LYS A 273 -9.38 21.52 -9.20
C LYS A 273 -8.32 21.74 -8.11
N ILE A 274 -8.30 22.92 -7.49
CA ILE A 274 -7.35 23.24 -6.42
C ILE A 274 -7.59 22.34 -5.21
N VAL A 275 -8.85 22.16 -4.78
CA VAL A 275 -9.20 21.26 -3.67
C VAL A 275 -8.76 19.82 -3.98
N GLN A 276 -8.96 19.34 -5.21
CA GLN A 276 -8.49 18.01 -5.62
C GLN A 276 -6.95 17.89 -5.60
N GLU A 277 -6.24 18.92 -6.05
CA GLU A 277 -4.76 18.96 -6.00
C GLU A 277 -4.27 18.93 -4.56
N GLU A 278 -4.85 19.73 -3.67
CA GLU A 278 -4.50 19.78 -2.25
C GLU A 278 -4.83 18.48 -1.50
N VAL A 279 -5.94 17.81 -1.84
CA VAL A 279 -6.22 16.44 -1.36
C VAL A 279 -5.13 15.47 -1.82
N GLY A 280 -4.65 15.60 -3.06
CA GLY A 280 -3.53 14.82 -3.57
C GLY A 280 -2.22 15.06 -2.82
N LEU A 281 -1.93 16.30 -2.44
CA LEU A 281 -0.76 16.66 -1.63
C LEU A 281 -0.85 16.07 -0.22
N ILE A 282 -2.02 16.13 0.43
CA ILE A 282 -2.24 15.48 1.72
C ILE A 282 -2.07 13.98 1.60
N PHE A 283 -2.55 13.36 0.52
CA PHE A 283 -2.38 11.92 0.32
C PHE A 283 -0.92 11.53 0.08
N ALA A 284 -0.14 12.35 -0.64
CA ALA A 284 1.30 12.14 -0.76
C ALA A 284 1.98 12.19 0.61
N ARG A 285 1.62 13.15 1.46
CA ARG A 285 2.11 13.23 2.84
C ARG A 285 1.72 12.02 3.68
N VAL A 286 0.48 11.53 3.53
CA VAL A 286 0.03 10.27 4.15
C VAL A 286 0.93 9.08 3.81
N LEU A 287 1.40 8.98 2.57
CA LEU A 287 2.35 7.93 2.19
C LEU A 287 3.76 8.14 2.78
N GLU A 288 4.20 9.39 2.94
CA GLU A 288 5.45 9.72 3.65
C GLU A 288 5.36 9.40 5.15
N ASP A 289 4.22 9.65 5.78
CA ASP A 289 3.94 9.27 7.16
C ASP A 289 3.93 7.74 7.30
N ALA A 290 3.38 7.02 6.31
CA ALA A 290 3.38 5.56 6.30
C ALA A 290 4.73 4.91 5.94
N GLY A 291 5.68 5.67 5.39
CA GLY A 291 7.03 5.19 5.08
C GLY A 291 7.85 4.97 6.35
N VAL A 292 8.48 3.79 6.48
CA VAL A 292 9.26 3.43 7.68
C VAL A 292 10.57 4.22 7.75
N PHE A 293 11.39 4.08 6.71
CA PHE A 293 12.54 4.95 6.50
C PHE A 293 12.09 6.24 5.83
N LYS A 294 11.98 7.31 6.63
CA LYS A 294 11.52 8.63 6.19
C LYS A 294 12.37 9.18 5.03
N ARG A 295 11.77 10.03 4.19
CA ARG A 295 12.43 10.72 3.07
C ARG A 295 13.35 11.88 3.49
N ASN A 296 13.72 11.95 4.77
CA ASN A 296 14.71 12.88 5.31
C ASN A 296 16.11 12.23 5.35
N GLN A 297 17.15 13.01 5.65
CA GLN A 297 18.54 12.54 5.63
C GLN A 297 18.77 11.32 6.54
N ALA A 298 18.22 11.33 7.76
CA ALA A 298 18.42 10.25 8.72
C ALA A 298 17.72 8.95 8.26
N GLY A 299 16.48 9.06 7.77
CA GLY A 299 15.74 7.92 7.24
C GLY A 299 16.39 7.31 6.00
N GLN A 300 16.87 8.13 5.05
CA GLN A 300 17.57 7.61 3.88
C GLN A 300 18.91 6.95 4.25
N ALA A 301 19.69 7.54 5.17
CA ALA A 301 20.91 6.90 5.67
C ALA A 301 20.63 5.55 6.33
N ALA A 302 19.57 5.45 7.14
CA ALA A 302 19.16 4.20 7.76
C ALA A 302 18.65 3.17 6.74
N PHE A 303 17.94 3.60 5.68
CA PHE A 303 17.53 2.68 4.62
C PHE A 303 18.72 2.11 3.86
N HIS A 304 19.71 2.96 3.54
CA HIS A 304 20.97 2.52 2.94
C HIS A 304 21.72 1.54 3.84
N ALA A 305 21.76 1.81 5.16
CA ALA A 305 22.37 0.89 6.13
C ALA A 305 21.63 -0.45 6.20
N PHE A 306 20.30 -0.46 6.15
CA PHE A 306 19.50 -1.68 6.10
C PHE A 306 19.84 -2.49 4.85
N VAL A 307 19.78 -1.90 3.65
CA VAL A 307 20.06 -2.64 2.40
C VAL A 307 21.52 -3.08 2.28
N ALA A 308 22.47 -2.36 2.89
CA ALA A 308 23.86 -2.77 2.98
C ALA A 308 24.10 -3.94 3.95
N SER A 309 23.14 -4.22 4.84
CA SER A 309 23.21 -5.32 5.80
C SER A 309 22.55 -6.62 5.32
N LEU A 310 22.00 -6.60 4.09
CA LEU A 310 21.38 -7.73 3.39
C LEU A 310 22.42 -8.71 2.83
#